data_AF-A0A5D0UPX1-F1
#
_entry.id   AF-A0A5D0UPX1-F1
#
_cell.length_a   1.000
_cell.length_b   1.000
_cell.length_c   1.000
_cell.angle_alpha   90.00
_cell.angle_beta   90.00
_cell.angle_gamma   90.00
#
_symmetry.space_group_name_H-M   'P 1'
#
loop_
_entity.id
_entity.type
_entity.pdbx_description
1 polymer ?
#
loop_
_entity_poly.entity_id
_entity_poly.type
_entity_poly.pdbx_seq_one_letter_code
_entity_poly.pdbx_strand_id
1 'polypeptide(L)'
;MEETRYRDRIGQLAGPDERVLASAKAEVANGASPPPPPEPAAPEVAGRATVGSVLLNVLAPLATWDRGDRLVDVIAWGIAGRGAPGSAASRLHRAVNPPRPDGQLRHTLLAVTDRRLLVCLTGPVKLLANQADEERSLAETRVVWWASRADVGSARVGWHRLNPKRLRIDFTDGSWLAFTVPIAESGRPLRAIAAALSG
;
A
#
# COMPACT_ATOMS: atom_id res chain seq x y z
N MET A 1 -12.57 19.28 7.32
CA MET A 1 -13.51 18.42 8.06
C MET A 1 -13.21 16.95 7.87
N GLU A 2 -13.07 16.45 6.64
CA GLU A 2 -12.69 15.04 6.39
C GLU A 2 -11.33 14.65 7.00
N GLU A 3 -10.30 15.47 6.81
CA GLU A 3 -8.96 15.22 7.35
C GLU A 3 -8.97 14.99 8.88
N THR A 4 -9.81 15.73 9.59
CA THR A 4 -10.01 15.58 11.05
C THR A 4 -10.65 14.24 11.38
N ARG A 5 -11.70 13.82 10.64
CA ARG A 5 -12.39 12.53 10.86
C ARG A 5 -11.48 11.33 10.63
N TYR A 6 -10.67 11.37 9.57
CA TYR A 6 -9.68 10.31 9.31
C TYR A 6 -8.63 10.26 10.42
N ARG A 7 -8.14 11.41 10.87
CA ARG A 7 -7.17 11.50 11.97
C ARG A 7 -7.73 10.94 13.27
N ASP A 8 -8.97 11.26 13.61
CA ASP A 8 -9.64 10.77 14.82
C ASP A 8 -9.80 9.24 14.77
N ARG A 9 -10.22 8.71 13.62
CA ARG A 9 -10.33 7.26 13.43
C ARG A 9 -8.98 6.56 13.54
N ILE A 10 -7.92 7.14 12.98
CA ILE A 10 -6.56 6.62 13.10
C ILE A 10 -6.09 6.67 14.56
N GLY A 11 -6.43 7.73 15.31
CA GLY A 11 -6.14 7.85 16.73
C GLY A 11 -6.75 6.71 17.55
N GLN A 12 -7.97 6.27 17.22
CA GLN A 12 -8.62 5.11 17.84
C GLN A 12 -7.96 3.78 17.48
N LEU A 13 -7.27 3.70 16.33
CA LEU A 13 -6.55 2.51 15.87
C LEU A 13 -5.10 2.48 16.35
N ALA A 14 -4.56 3.62 16.78
CA ALA A 14 -3.27 3.71 17.42
C ALA A 14 -3.34 3.12 18.85
N GLY A 15 -2.19 2.84 19.45
CA GLY A 15 -2.14 2.44 20.86
C GLY A 15 -2.71 3.54 21.78
N PRO A 16 -3.17 3.20 23.00
CA PRO A 16 -3.82 4.14 23.92
C PRO A 16 -2.96 5.36 24.28
N ASP A 17 -1.63 5.20 24.26
CA ASP A 17 -0.65 6.27 24.54
C ASP A 17 0.08 6.76 23.28
N GLU A 18 -0.35 6.37 22.08
CA GLU A 18 0.28 6.79 20.83
C GLU A 18 -0.37 8.06 20.29
N ARG A 19 0.48 9.01 19.90
CA ARG A 19 0.02 10.28 19.32
C ARG A 19 0.22 10.27 17.81
N VAL A 20 -0.87 10.49 17.07
CA VAL A 20 -0.80 10.69 15.61
C VAL A 20 -0.16 12.04 15.29
N LEU A 21 1.04 11.98 14.70
CA LEU A 21 1.83 13.14 14.27
C LEU A 21 1.37 13.65 12.89
N ALA A 22 1.15 12.74 11.95
CA ALA A 22 0.70 13.05 10.61
C ALA A 22 -0.16 11.92 10.02
N SER A 23 -1.06 12.26 9.10
CA SER A 23 -1.89 11.31 8.36
C SER A 23 -2.10 11.79 6.93
N ALA A 24 -2.19 10.86 5.98
CA ALA A 24 -2.45 11.16 4.57
C ALA A 24 -3.25 10.03 3.92
N LYS A 25 -4.25 10.39 3.10
CA LYS A 25 -4.80 9.48 2.10
C LYS A 25 -3.76 9.30 1.00
N ALA A 26 -3.47 8.07 0.62
CA ALA A 26 -2.47 7.77 -0.38
C ALA A 26 -2.85 6.52 -1.17
N GLU A 27 -2.17 6.32 -2.28
CA GLU A 27 -2.20 5.13 -3.10
C GLU A 27 -0.76 4.67 -3.31
N VAL A 28 -0.55 3.36 -3.48
CA VAL A 28 0.77 2.89 -3.94
C VAL A 28 1.01 3.49 -5.32
N ALA A 29 2.20 4.06 -5.52
CA ALA A 29 2.54 4.65 -6.79
C ALA A 29 2.48 3.58 -7.91
N ASN A 30 1.98 3.96 -9.08
CA ASN A 30 2.02 3.09 -10.26
C ASN A 30 3.46 2.79 -10.67
N GLY A 31 3.70 1.60 -11.21
CA GLY A 31 5.01 1.16 -11.73
C GLY A 31 5.47 -0.19 -11.18
N ALA A 32 6.74 -0.53 -11.45
CA ALA A 32 7.33 -1.80 -11.04
C ALA A 32 7.33 -1.95 -9.51
N SER A 33 6.61 -2.96 -9.01
CA SER A 33 6.40 -3.19 -7.57
C SER A 33 7.32 -4.29 -7.03
N PRO A 34 7.63 -4.31 -5.72
CA PRO A 34 8.45 -5.37 -5.14
C PRO A 34 7.73 -6.74 -5.27
N PRO A 35 8.47 -7.84 -5.46
CA PRO A 35 7.88 -9.17 -5.52
C PRO A 35 7.13 -9.48 -4.21
N PRO A 36 5.99 -10.19 -4.25
CA PRO A 36 5.25 -10.53 -3.05
C PRO A 36 6.08 -11.44 -2.13
N PRO A 37 5.81 -11.44 -0.80
CA PRO A 37 6.40 -12.42 0.10
C PRO A 37 5.96 -13.84 -0.30
N PRO A 38 6.81 -14.86 -0.07
CA PRO A 38 6.46 -16.26 -0.35
C PRO A 38 5.18 -16.63 0.39
N GLU A 39 4.29 -17.38 -0.27
CA GLU A 39 3.09 -17.91 0.39
C GLU A 39 3.50 -19.01 1.37
N PRO A 40 2.86 -19.11 2.55
CA PRO A 40 2.99 -20.30 3.37
C PRO A 40 2.54 -21.51 2.54
N ALA A 41 3.37 -22.56 2.49
CA ALA A 41 3.06 -23.77 1.75
C ALA A 41 1.65 -24.27 2.15
N ALA A 42 0.77 -24.42 1.17
CA ALA A 42 -0.53 -25.03 1.40
C ALA A 42 -0.30 -26.47 1.91
N PRO A 43 -1.11 -26.97 2.86
CA PRO A 43 -1.04 -28.38 3.23
C PRO A 43 -1.26 -29.23 1.98
N GLU A 44 -0.36 -30.20 1.74
CA GLU A 44 -0.43 -31.12 0.60
C GLU A 44 -1.78 -31.85 0.59
N VAL A 45 -2.69 -31.41 -0.28
CA VAL A 45 -3.86 -32.22 -0.63
C VAL A 45 -3.39 -33.23 -1.65
N ALA A 46 -3.24 -34.48 -1.23
CA ALA A 46 -3.00 -35.63 -2.10
C ALA A 46 -4.18 -35.77 -3.10
N GLY A 47 -4.02 -35.19 -4.29
CA GLY A 47 -5.06 -35.12 -5.31
C GLY A 47 -4.48 -35.32 -6.70
N ARG A 48 -4.62 -36.56 -7.19
CA ARG A 48 -4.41 -37.08 -8.56
C ARG A 48 -4.27 -36.01 -9.65
N ALA A 49 -3.06 -35.88 -10.20
CA ALA A 49 -2.75 -34.97 -11.31
C ALA A 49 -3.36 -35.48 -12.63
N THR A 50 -4.31 -34.73 -13.17
CA THR A 50 -4.90 -34.97 -14.50
C THR A 50 -4.15 -34.11 -15.52
N VAL A 51 -3.73 -34.68 -16.66
CA VAL A 51 -2.92 -34.03 -17.72
C VAL A 51 -3.42 -32.65 -18.17
N GLY A 52 -4.70 -32.32 -17.97
CA GLY A 52 -5.25 -30.97 -18.17
C GLY A 52 -4.68 -29.87 -17.26
N SER A 53 -4.16 -30.21 -16.07
CA SER A 53 -3.54 -29.23 -15.15
C SER A 53 -2.14 -28.79 -15.58
N VAL A 54 -1.46 -29.58 -16.42
CA VAL A 54 -0.17 -29.17 -17.01
C VAL A 54 -0.40 -28.16 -18.14
N LEU A 55 -1.45 -28.33 -18.94
CA LEU A 55 -1.82 -27.36 -19.98
C LEU A 55 -2.33 -26.04 -19.39
N LEU A 56 -3.04 -26.07 -18.26
CA LEU A 56 -3.41 -24.83 -17.56
C LEU A 56 -2.19 -24.13 -16.94
N ASN A 57 -1.17 -24.86 -16.45
CA ASN A 57 0.08 -24.26 -15.96
C ASN A 57 0.99 -23.74 -17.08
N VAL A 58 0.89 -24.29 -18.29
CA VAL A 58 1.66 -23.84 -19.45
C VAL A 58 0.97 -22.68 -20.19
N LEU A 59 -0.36 -22.55 -20.09
CA LEU A 59 -1.13 -21.47 -20.72
C LEU A 59 -1.55 -20.35 -19.73
N ALA A 60 -1.49 -20.57 -18.41
CA ALA A 60 -1.68 -19.52 -17.41
C ALA A 60 -0.73 -18.31 -17.55
N PRO A 61 0.54 -18.42 -18.01
CA PRO A 61 1.39 -17.25 -18.19
C PRO A 61 0.94 -16.37 -19.38
N LEU A 62 -0.01 -16.82 -20.19
CA LEU A 62 -0.49 -16.10 -21.37
C LEU A 62 -1.86 -15.43 -21.14
N ALA A 63 -2.52 -15.70 -20.00
CA ALA A 63 -3.84 -15.15 -19.67
C ALA A 63 -3.79 -14.09 -18.54
N THR A 64 -2.71 -14.01 -17.76
CA THR A 64 -2.43 -12.86 -16.91
C THR A 64 -1.48 -11.93 -17.67
N TRP A 65 -2.04 -10.94 -18.36
CA TRP A 65 -1.29 -9.71 -18.60
C TRP A 65 -1.07 -9.07 -17.23
N ASP A 66 -0.06 -9.56 -16.52
CA ASP A 66 0.39 -9.03 -15.26
C ASP A 66 0.87 -7.60 -15.54
N ARG A 67 0.00 -6.65 -15.17
CA ARG A 67 0.35 -5.25 -14.96
C ARG A 67 1.61 -5.26 -14.07
N GLY A 68 2.78 -5.04 -14.65
CA GLY A 68 4.07 -5.22 -13.96
C GLY A 68 5.23 -5.77 -14.79
N ASP A 69 5.07 -6.18 -16.06
CA ASP A 69 6.20 -6.66 -16.87
C ASP A 69 7.04 -5.54 -17.55
N ARG A 70 7.86 -4.94 -16.67
CA ARG A 70 9.34 -4.77 -16.76
C ARG A 70 10.05 -3.86 -17.76
N LEU A 71 9.38 -3.20 -18.72
CA LEU A 71 10.04 -2.06 -19.39
C LEU A 71 9.09 -0.90 -19.68
N VAL A 72 7.89 -1.19 -20.17
CA VAL A 72 6.88 -0.17 -20.47
C VAL A 72 6.42 0.54 -19.19
N ASP A 73 6.21 -0.19 -18.10
CA ASP A 73 5.83 0.40 -16.81
C ASP A 73 6.94 1.26 -16.20
N VAL A 74 8.21 0.86 -16.39
CA VAL A 74 9.38 1.65 -15.94
C VAL A 74 9.50 2.94 -16.75
N ILE A 75 9.27 2.86 -18.05
CA ILE A 75 9.36 4.02 -18.96
C ILE A 75 8.19 4.99 -18.73
N ALA A 76 6.96 4.47 -18.60
CA ALA A 76 5.73 5.25 -18.48
C ALA A 76 5.49 5.77 -17.05
N TRP A 77 5.65 4.91 -16.04
CA TRP A 77 5.24 5.19 -14.65
C TRP A 77 6.42 5.19 -13.66
N GLY A 78 7.52 4.51 -13.99
CA GLY A 78 8.71 4.38 -13.15
C GLY A 78 8.70 3.12 -12.27
N ILE A 79 9.52 3.12 -11.22
CA ILE A 79 9.60 2.02 -10.24
C ILE A 79 8.75 2.39 -9.03
N ALA A 80 7.72 1.60 -8.69
CA ALA A 80 6.82 1.76 -7.54
C ALA A 80 7.45 1.38 -6.20
N GLY A 81 8.33 0.37 -6.22
CA GLY A 81 9.09 -0.05 -5.05
C GLY A 81 10.15 -1.09 -5.41
N ARG A 82 11.02 -1.38 -4.45
CA ARG A 82 12.08 -2.39 -4.59
C ARG A 82 12.27 -3.12 -3.28
N GLY A 83 12.60 -4.40 -3.35
CA GLY A 83 12.91 -5.21 -2.19
C GLY A 83 13.05 -6.68 -2.58
N ALA A 84 13.73 -7.46 -1.75
CA ALA A 84 13.69 -8.91 -1.85
C ALA A 84 12.28 -9.44 -1.44
N PRO A 85 11.88 -10.64 -1.86
CA PRO A 85 10.66 -11.28 -1.35
C PRO A 85 10.68 -11.32 0.18
N GLY A 86 9.60 -10.87 0.81
CA GLY A 86 9.52 -10.84 2.26
C GLY A 86 10.15 -9.63 2.93
N SER A 87 10.74 -8.68 2.19
CA SER A 87 11.19 -7.40 2.76
C SER A 87 10.04 -6.56 3.32
N ALA A 88 10.33 -5.49 4.05
CA ALA A 88 9.33 -4.55 4.56
C ALA A 88 8.47 -3.99 3.42
N ALA A 89 9.08 -3.53 2.32
CA ALA A 89 8.35 -3.05 1.14
C ALA A 89 7.47 -4.14 0.49
N SER A 90 7.96 -5.38 0.42
CA SER A 90 7.22 -6.54 -0.12
C SER A 90 5.98 -6.87 0.73
N ARG A 91 6.14 -6.93 2.06
CA ARG A 91 5.03 -7.18 3.00
C ARG A 91 4.03 -6.04 2.99
N LEU A 92 4.50 -4.80 2.97
CA LEU A 92 3.65 -3.61 2.88
C LEU A 92 2.85 -3.60 1.58
N HIS A 93 3.50 -3.83 0.43
CA HIS A 93 2.83 -3.90 -0.86
C HIS A 93 1.73 -4.97 -0.89
N ARG A 94 2.00 -6.16 -0.34
CA ARG A 94 0.98 -7.22 -0.24
C ARG A 94 -0.16 -6.85 0.72
N ALA A 95 0.12 -6.12 1.80
CA ALA A 95 -0.90 -5.72 2.77
C ALA A 95 -1.90 -4.70 2.20
N VAL A 96 -1.43 -3.79 1.34
CA VAL A 96 -2.27 -2.78 0.69
C VAL A 96 -2.95 -3.28 -0.58
N ASN A 97 -2.34 -4.26 -1.26
CA ASN A 97 -2.89 -4.93 -2.44
C ASN A 97 -3.11 -6.43 -2.17
N PRO A 98 -4.03 -6.80 -1.26
CA PRO A 98 -4.33 -8.20 -1.03
C PRO A 98 -4.96 -8.81 -2.30
N PRO A 99 -4.63 -10.05 -2.67
CA PRO A 99 -5.30 -10.74 -3.78
C PRO A 99 -6.77 -10.95 -3.39
N ARG A 100 -7.65 -10.06 -3.86
CA ARG A 100 -9.09 -10.14 -3.62
C ARG A 100 -9.87 -9.97 -4.92
N PRO A 101 -10.85 -10.86 -5.18
CA PRO A 101 -11.73 -10.78 -6.35
C PRO A 101 -12.97 -9.90 -6.13
N ASP A 102 -13.10 -9.21 -4.99
CA ASP A 102 -14.33 -8.46 -4.64
C ASP A 102 -14.53 -7.19 -5.49
N GLY A 103 -13.50 -6.73 -6.21
CA GLY A 103 -13.56 -5.57 -7.11
C GLY A 103 -13.87 -4.25 -6.39
N GLN A 104 -13.81 -4.23 -5.05
CA GLN A 104 -14.20 -3.09 -4.23
C GLN A 104 -13.01 -2.14 -4.04
N LEU A 105 -13.24 -0.86 -4.31
CA LEU A 105 -12.23 0.17 -4.12
C LEU A 105 -12.06 0.47 -2.63
N ARG A 106 -10.82 0.44 -2.15
CA ARG A 106 -10.48 0.81 -0.77
C ARG A 106 -9.40 1.88 -0.81
N HIS A 107 -9.47 2.84 0.09
CA HIS A 107 -8.44 3.86 0.20
C HIS A 107 -7.36 3.40 1.18
N THR A 108 -6.10 3.67 0.83
CA THR A 108 -4.99 3.50 1.77
C THR A 108 -4.80 4.80 2.56
N LEU A 109 -4.69 4.67 3.87
CA LEU A 109 -4.36 5.77 4.77
C LEU A 109 -2.99 5.49 5.38
N LEU A 110 -2.07 6.41 5.17
CA LEU A 110 -0.77 6.44 5.84
C LEU A 110 -0.90 7.28 7.11
N ALA A 111 -0.36 6.80 8.21
CA ALA A 111 -0.28 7.55 9.45
C ALA A 111 1.05 7.34 10.14
N VAL A 112 1.59 8.40 10.72
CA VAL A 112 2.80 8.37 11.52
C VAL A 112 2.42 8.71 12.94
N THR A 113 2.69 7.80 13.86
CA THR A 113 2.61 8.07 15.29
C THR A 113 4.00 8.43 15.81
N ASP A 114 4.07 8.84 17.07
CA ASP A 114 5.32 9.01 17.79
C ASP A 114 6.16 7.71 17.86
N ARG A 115 5.54 6.54 17.67
CA ARG A 115 6.20 5.21 17.78
C ARG A 115 6.40 4.46 16.47
N ARG A 116 5.49 4.62 15.50
CA ARG A 116 5.45 3.76 14.30
C ARG A 116 4.81 4.41 13.09
N LEU A 117 5.11 3.84 11.92
CA LEU A 117 4.34 4.00 10.70
C LEU A 117 3.17 3.00 10.75
N LEU A 118 1.96 3.51 10.58
CA LEU A 118 0.73 2.74 10.43
C LEU A 118 0.22 2.88 9.00
N VAL A 119 -0.22 1.77 8.43
CA VAL A 119 -0.88 1.72 7.13
C VAL A 119 -2.24 1.06 7.32
N CYS A 120 -3.28 1.83 7.05
CA CYS A 120 -4.66 1.43 7.21
C CYS A 120 -5.35 1.32 5.84
N LEU A 121 -6.31 0.41 5.74
CA LEU A 121 -7.26 0.38 4.64
C LEU A 121 -8.64 0.76 5.16
N THR A 122 -9.35 1.59 4.41
CA THR A 122 -10.76 1.87 4.66
C THR A 122 -11.63 0.65 4.32
N GLY A 123 -12.89 0.70 4.74
CA GLY A 123 -13.93 -0.14 4.18
C GLY A 123 -14.12 0.09 2.67
N PRO A 124 -14.91 -0.75 2.01
CA PRO A 124 -15.16 -0.61 0.59
C PRO A 124 -15.90 0.68 0.26
N VAL A 125 -15.50 1.31 -0.84
CA VAL A 125 -16.03 2.58 -1.34
C VAL A 125 -16.67 2.32 -2.69
N LYS A 126 -17.88 2.86 -2.88
CA LYS A 126 -18.56 2.87 -4.18
C LYS A 126 -18.05 4.04 -5.00
N LEU A 127 -17.98 3.89 -6.33
CA LEU A 127 -17.57 4.99 -7.23
C LEU A 127 -18.50 6.22 -7.13
N LEU A 128 -19.77 6.00 -6.79
CA LEU A 128 -20.77 7.03 -6.52
C LEU A 128 -21.19 6.99 -5.04
N ALA A 129 -20.20 7.07 -4.14
CA ALA A 129 -20.47 7.09 -2.70
C ALA A 129 -21.20 8.37 -2.31
N ASN A 130 -22.17 8.22 -1.40
CA ASN A 130 -22.73 9.34 -0.65
C ASN A 130 -22.04 9.44 0.72
N GLN A 131 -22.35 10.50 1.49
CA GLN A 131 -21.74 10.71 2.80
C GLN A 131 -21.92 9.52 3.77
N ALA A 132 -23.07 8.82 3.72
CA ALA A 132 -23.31 7.66 4.59
C ALA A 132 -22.44 6.45 4.19
N ASP A 133 -22.19 6.24 2.90
CA ASP A 133 -21.25 5.22 2.41
C ASP A 133 -19.81 5.55 2.83
N GLU A 134 -19.42 6.83 2.82
CA GLU A 134 -18.10 7.28 3.30
C GLU A 134 -17.93 7.10 4.81
N GLU A 135 -18.95 7.44 5.61
CA GLU A 135 -18.93 7.24 7.06
C GLU A 135 -18.83 5.76 7.43
N ARG A 136 -19.54 4.88 6.71
CA ARG A 136 -19.40 3.43 6.88
C ARG A 136 -18.01 2.94 6.51
N SER A 137 -17.48 3.39 5.37
CA SER A 137 -16.13 3.05 4.92
C SER A 137 -15.07 3.49 5.94
N LEU A 138 -15.24 4.68 6.53
CA LEU A 138 -14.37 5.20 7.59
C LEU A 138 -14.47 4.34 8.85
N ALA A 139 -15.67 3.97 9.29
CA ALA A 139 -15.88 3.13 10.46
C ALA A 139 -15.20 1.75 10.32
N GLU A 140 -15.21 1.18 9.11
CA GLU A 140 -14.55 -0.09 8.80
C GLU A 140 -13.03 0.02 8.60
N THR A 141 -12.45 1.22 8.77
CA THR A 141 -11.00 1.42 8.68
C THR A 141 -10.28 0.53 9.67
N ARG A 142 -9.26 -0.17 9.18
CA ARG A 142 -8.43 -1.09 9.97
C ARG A 142 -6.96 -0.95 9.61
N VAL A 143 -6.09 -1.20 10.58
CA VAL A 143 -4.64 -1.33 10.35
C VAL A 143 -4.39 -2.62 9.59
N VAL A 144 -3.69 -2.52 8.45
CA VAL A 144 -3.29 -3.70 7.65
C VAL A 144 -1.81 -3.99 7.74
N TRP A 145 -1.01 -2.98 8.09
CA TRP A 145 0.43 -3.12 8.23
C TRP A 145 0.98 -2.02 9.13
N TRP A 146 2.11 -2.29 9.77
CA TRP A 146 2.84 -1.33 10.57
C TRP A 146 4.34 -1.63 10.56
N ALA A 147 5.15 -0.62 10.86
CA ALA A 147 6.58 -0.74 11.12
C ALA A 147 7.01 0.27 12.17
N SER A 148 7.98 -0.08 13.02
CA SER A 148 8.51 0.89 13.99
C SER A 148 9.19 2.04 13.25
N ARG A 149 9.32 3.19 13.91
CA ARG A 149 10.09 4.30 13.32
C ARG A 149 11.57 3.93 13.10
N ALA A 150 12.11 3.03 13.92
CA ALA A 150 13.47 2.53 13.75
C ALA A 150 13.64 1.64 12.51
N ASP A 151 12.56 1.04 12.00
CA ASP A 151 12.59 0.24 10.76
C ASP A 151 12.51 1.10 9.49
N VAL A 152 12.20 2.40 9.64
CA VAL A 152 12.16 3.36 8.54
C VAL A 152 13.51 4.07 8.45
N GLY A 153 14.23 3.83 7.36
CA GLY A 153 15.54 4.43 7.12
C GLY A 153 15.44 5.88 6.66
N SER A 154 14.52 6.21 5.73
CA SER A 154 14.22 7.60 5.38
C SER A 154 12.87 7.73 4.68
N ALA A 155 12.27 8.92 4.71
CA ALA A 155 11.07 9.22 3.95
C ALA A 155 11.21 10.56 3.24
N ARG A 156 10.97 10.59 1.92
CA ARG A 156 11.22 11.76 1.08
C ARG A 156 10.11 11.96 0.08
N VAL A 157 9.60 13.19 -0.02
CA VAL A 157 8.71 13.58 -1.11
C VAL A 157 9.56 14.19 -2.22
N GLY A 158 9.52 13.56 -3.40
CA GLY A 158 10.31 13.98 -4.55
C GLY A 158 9.47 14.14 -5.82
N TRP A 159 10.06 14.80 -6.80
CA TRP A 159 9.52 14.90 -8.14
C TRP A 159 9.87 13.63 -8.93
N HIS A 160 8.89 12.96 -9.52
CA HIS A 160 9.14 11.86 -10.46
C HIS A 160 8.32 12.05 -11.74
N ARG A 161 8.99 12.55 -12.80
CA ARG A 161 8.43 12.81 -14.15
C ARG A 161 7.01 13.41 -14.14
N LEU A 162 6.00 12.54 -14.16
CA LEU A 162 4.57 12.86 -14.30
C LEU A 162 3.82 13.05 -12.97
N ASN A 163 4.41 12.69 -11.83
CA ASN A 163 3.78 12.90 -10.52
C ASN A 163 4.74 13.64 -9.57
N PRO A 164 4.54 14.95 -9.35
CA PRO A 164 5.40 15.76 -8.49
C PRO A 164 5.18 15.51 -6.99
N LYS A 165 4.22 14.65 -6.63
CA LYS A 165 3.76 14.41 -5.26
C LYS A 165 3.96 12.96 -4.88
N ARG A 166 5.21 12.49 -5.00
CA ARG A 166 5.56 11.10 -4.74
C ARG A 166 6.36 10.98 -3.45
N LEU A 167 5.77 10.33 -2.45
CA LEU A 167 6.43 9.96 -1.20
C LEU A 167 7.15 8.63 -1.41
N ARG A 168 8.46 8.59 -1.22
CA ARG A 168 9.23 7.36 -1.11
C ARG A 168 9.54 7.10 0.37
N ILE A 169 9.28 5.89 0.82
CA ILE A 169 9.65 5.40 2.16
C ILE A 169 10.69 4.30 1.96
N ASP A 170 11.90 4.55 2.45
CA ASP A 170 13.02 3.62 2.50
C ASP A 170 13.06 2.95 3.88
N PHE A 171 13.21 1.63 3.91
CA PHE A 171 13.31 0.81 5.11
C PHE A 171 14.77 0.44 5.39
N THR A 172 15.06 0.08 6.64
CA THR A 172 16.42 -0.30 7.08
C THR A 172 16.94 -1.59 6.44
N ASP A 173 16.04 -2.44 5.93
CA ASP A 173 16.38 -3.64 5.16
C ASP A 173 16.80 -3.34 3.70
N GLY A 174 16.94 -2.06 3.34
CA GLY A 174 17.32 -1.60 2.00
C GLY A 174 16.18 -1.65 0.98
N SER A 175 14.99 -2.11 1.37
CA SER A 175 13.80 -2.07 0.54
C SER A 175 13.10 -0.70 0.63
N TRP A 176 12.30 -0.36 -0.38
CA TRP A 176 11.55 0.89 -0.40
C TRP A 176 10.25 0.75 -1.16
N LEU A 177 9.25 1.56 -0.79
CA LEU A 177 7.97 1.65 -1.47
C LEU A 177 7.56 3.11 -1.63
N ALA A 178 6.97 3.44 -2.77
CA ALA A 178 6.50 4.77 -3.06
C ALA A 178 4.97 4.87 -3.04
N PHE A 179 4.49 6.02 -2.58
CA PHE A 179 3.11 6.39 -2.44
C PHE A 179 2.84 7.71 -3.16
N THR A 180 1.62 7.88 -3.65
CA THR A 180 1.14 9.09 -4.31
C THR A 180 -0.20 9.50 -3.73
N VAL A 181 -0.53 10.78 -3.85
CA VAL A 181 -1.90 11.28 -3.65
C VAL A 181 -2.63 11.31 -5.00
N PRO A 182 -3.97 11.26 -5.02
CA PRO A 182 -4.74 11.57 -6.21
C PRO A 182 -4.26 12.89 -6.84
N ILE A 183 -4.21 12.95 -8.17
CA ILE A 183 -3.57 14.08 -8.90
C ILE A 183 -4.17 15.44 -8.51
N ALA A 184 -5.48 15.46 -8.28
CA ALA A 184 -6.25 16.64 -7.89
C ALA A 184 -5.99 17.10 -6.43
N GLU A 185 -5.43 16.24 -5.57
CA GLU A 185 -5.21 16.54 -4.15
C GLU A 185 -3.86 17.21 -3.89
N SER A 186 -3.75 17.96 -2.79
CA SER A 186 -2.49 18.61 -2.39
C SER A 186 -1.44 17.56 -1.98
N GLY A 187 -0.17 17.80 -2.31
CA GLY A 187 0.95 16.96 -1.84
C GLY A 187 1.40 17.28 -0.41
N ARG A 188 0.79 18.27 0.25
CA ARG A 188 1.10 18.71 1.61
C ARG A 188 1.00 17.56 2.65
N PRO A 189 -0.03 16.69 2.63
CA PRO A 189 -0.12 15.58 3.58
C PRO A 189 1.06 14.60 3.47
N LEU A 190 1.51 14.28 2.25
CA LEU A 190 2.67 13.41 2.05
C LEU A 190 3.97 14.03 2.58
N ARG A 191 4.12 15.36 2.47
CA ARG A 191 5.27 16.07 3.06
C ARG A 191 5.22 16.04 4.58
N ALA A 192 4.03 16.14 5.17
CA ALA A 192 3.85 16.00 6.61
C ALA A 192 4.23 14.59 7.09
N ILE A 193 3.88 13.54 6.34
CA ILE A 193 4.32 12.16 6.60
C ILE A 193 5.85 12.06 6.54
N ALA A 194 6.48 12.58 5.49
CA ALA A 194 7.94 12.54 5.36
C ALA A 194 8.64 13.28 6.50
N ALA A 195 8.15 14.46 6.89
CA ALA A 195 8.67 15.22 8.01
C ALA A 195 8.52 14.47 9.34
N ALA A 196 7.34 13.89 9.60
CA ALA A 196 7.07 13.12 10.81
C ALA A 196 7.89 11.84 10.94
N LEU A 197 8.31 11.23 9.83
CA LEU A 197 9.19 10.06 9.85
C LEU A 197 10.67 10.45 10.06
N SER A 198 11.06 11.63 9.58
CA SER A 198 12.46 12.09 9.59
C SER A 198 12.89 12.80 10.88
N GLY A 199 11.94 13.27 11.71
CA GLY A 199 12.22 13.98 12.98
C GLY A 199 11.95 13.14 14.20
#